data_AF-E0I8U3-F1
#
_entry.id   AF-E0I8U3-F1
#
_cell.length_a   1.000
_cell.length_b   1.000
_cell.length_c   1.000
_cell.angle_alpha   90.00
_cell.angle_beta   90.00
_cell.angle_gamma   90.00
#
_symmetry.space_group_name_H-M   'P 1'
#
loop_
_entity.id
_entity.type
_entity.pdbx_description
1 polymer ?
#
loop_
_entity_poly.entity_id
_entity_poly.type
_entity_poly.pdbx_seq_one_letter_code
_entity_poly.pdbx_strand_id
1 'polypeptide(L)' 'MDKNELLTQLQALRQKLHEMAEARGNLTDPDVLAISEEADRVIIVLQQMQAKKKAST' A
#
# COMPACT_ATOMS: atom_id res chain seq x y z
N MET A 1 -10.38 7.78 8.71
CA MET A 1 -9.88 6.47 8.28
C MET A 1 -9.20 5.83 9.46
N ASP A 2 -9.63 4.63 9.81
CA ASP A 2 -9.03 3.83 10.87
C ASP A 2 -7.73 3.18 10.38
N LYS A 3 -6.80 2.90 11.31
CA LYS A 3 -5.56 2.18 10.99
C LYS A 3 -5.87 0.80 10.41
N ASN A 4 -6.91 0.13 10.88
CA ASN A 4 -7.29 -1.20 10.39
C ASN A 4 -7.78 -1.13 8.94
N GLU A 5 -8.56 -0.11 8.57
CA GLU A 5 -9.01 0.10 7.19
C GLU A 5 -7.82 0.31 6.24
N LEU A 6 -6.83 1.09 6.65
CA LEU A 6 -5.61 1.33 5.88
C LEU A 6 -4.76 0.06 5.73
N LEU A 7 -4.69 -0.78 6.77
CA LEU A 7 -3.99 -2.07 6.69
C LEU A 7 -4.70 -3.04 5.75
N THR A 8 -6.04 -3.11 5.80
CA THR A 8 -6.82 -3.93 4.88
C THR A 8 -6.66 -3.45 3.44
N GLN A 9 -6.68 -2.14 3.19
CA GLN A 9 -6.41 -1.58 1.86
C GLN A 9 -5.01 -1.92 1.38
N LEU A 10 -3.98 -1.76 2.23
CA LEU A 10 -2.61 -2.10 1.87
C LEU A 10 -2.46 -3.59 1.52
N GLN A 11 -3.13 -4.47 2.26
CA GLN A 11 -3.11 -5.91 2.00
C GLN A 11 -3.77 -6.25 0.66
N ALA A 12 -4.91 -5.63 0.35
CA ALA A 12 -5.58 -5.80 -0.94
C ALA A 12 -4.72 -5.31 -2.12
N LEU A 13 -4.07 -4.15 -1.97
CA LEU A 13 -3.17 -3.60 -2.99
C LEU A 13 -1.96 -4.51 -3.22
N ARG A 14 -1.35 -5.03 -2.15
CA ARG A 14 -0.24 -5.99 -2.24
C ARG A 14 -0.63 -7.28 -2.94
N GLN A 15 -1.80 -7.82 -2.63
CA GLN A 15 -2.32 -9.03 -3.27
C GLN A 15 -2.52 -8.80 -4.77
N LYS A 16 -3.12 -7.67 -5.15
CA LYS A 16 -3.34 -7.30 -6.55
C LYS A 16 -2.02 -7.11 -7.32
N LEU A 17 -1.02 -6.48 -6.70
CA LEU A 17 0.32 -6.35 -7.30
C LEU A 17 0.96 -7.71 -7.53
N HIS A 18 0.83 -8.63 -6.57
CA HIS A 18 1.38 -9.98 -6.69
C HIS A 18 0.72 -10.74 -7.84
N GLU A 19 -0.61 -10.73 -7.91
CA GLU A 19 -1.38 -11.36 -9.00
C GLU A 19 -1.00 -10.79 -10.37
N MET A 20 -0.81 -9.46 -10.47
CA MET A 20 -0.40 -8.83 -11.73
C MET A 20 1.04 -9.16 -12.10
N ALA A 21 1.95 -9.25 -11.13
CA ALA A 21 3.33 -9.66 -11.37
C ALA A 21 3.41 -11.11 -11.85
N GLU A 22 2.61 -12.02 -11.27
CA GLU A 22 2.52 -13.42 -11.70
C GLU A 22 1.83 -13.57 -13.06
N ALA A 23 0.77 -12.80 -13.34
CA ALA A 23 -0.02 -12.93 -14.57
C ALA A 23 0.62 -12.24 -15.79
N ARG A 24 1.24 -11.06 -15.61
CA ARG A 24 1.82 -10.29 -16.73
C ARG A 24 3.33 -10.40 -16.83
N GLY A 25 4.02 -10.94 -15.81
CA GLY A 25 5.48 -11.10 -15.81
C GLY A 25 6.28 -9.80 -15.92
N ASN A 26 5.62 -8.63 -15.89
CA ASN A 26 6.23 -7.34 -16.07
C ASN A 26 5.66 -6.32 -15.06
N LEU A 27 6.50 -5.95 -14.10
CA LEU A 27 6.21 -4.95 -13.06
C LEU A 27 6.18 -3.50 -13.59
N THR A 28 6.51 -3.27 -14.86
CA THR A 28 6.54 -1.93 -15.48
C THR A 28 5.24 -1.57 -16.21
N ASP A 29 4.22 -2.40 -16.07
CA ASP A 29 2.91 -2.10 -16.63
C ASP A 29 2.32 -0.83 -15.97
N PRO A 30 1.76 0.12 -16.75
CA PRO A 30 1.17 1.35 -16.21
C PRO A 30 0.13 1.09 -15.12
N ASP A 31 -0.63 -0.01 -15.23
CA ASP A 31 -1.63 -0.38 -14.23
C ASP A 31 -0.96 -0.84 -12.92
N VAL A 32 0.17 -1.54 -13.01
CA VAL A 32 0.98 -1.97 -11.85
C VAL A 32 1.63 -0.77 -11.17
N LEU A 33 2.13 0.19 -11.94
CA LEU A 33 2.70 1.43 -11.42
C LEU A 33 1.66 2.24 -10.64
N ALA A 34 0.46 2.42 -11.19
CA ALA A 34 -0.61 3.16 -10.52
C ALA A 34 -1.01 2.52 -9.17
N ILE A 35 -1.10 1.19 -9.12
CA ILE A 35 -1.40 0.45 -7.88
C ILE A 35 -0.23 0.52 -6.88
N SER A 36 1.01 0.52 -7.38
CA SER A 36 2.21 0.65 -6.54
C SER A 36 2.28 2.02 -5.88
N GLU A 37 2.01 3.10 -6.63
CA GLU A 37 1.94 4.45 -6.07
C GLU A 37 0.83 4.60 -5.03
N GLU A 38 -0.30 3.93 -5.23
CA GLU A 38 -1.38 3.91 -4.25
C GLU A 38 -0.99 3.17 -2.97
N ALA A 39 -0.29 2.04 -3.08
CA ALA A 39 0.26 1.33 -1.93
C ALA A 39 1.26 2.20 -1.15
N ASP A 40 2.15 2.92 -1.85
CA ASP A 40 3.13 3.81 -1.22
C ASP A 40 2.45 4.96 -0.46
N ARG A 41 1.38 5.55 -1.00
CA ARG A 41 0.59 6.57 -0.28
C ARG A 41 0.01 6.01 1.03
N VAL A 42 -0.56 4.80 0.99
CA VAL A 42 -1.13 4.15 2.18
C VAL A 42 -0.04 3.86 3.22
N ILE A 43 1.15 3.42 2.79
CA ILE A 43 2.31 3.18 3.66
C ILE A 43 2.73 4.47 4.36
N ILE A 44 2.85 5.58 3.64
CA ILE A 44 3.24 6.87 4.21
C ILE A 44 2.23 7.31 5.27
N VAL A 45 0.93 7.21 4.99
CA VAL A 45 -0.13 7.57 5.96
C VAL A 45 -0.02 6.70 7.21
N LEU A 46 0.16 5.39 7.06
CA LEU A 46 0.35 4.47 8.19
C LEU A 46 1.59 4.80 9.02
N GLN A 47 2.70 5.17 8.38
CA GLN A 47 3.94 5.58 9.06
C GLN A 47 3.75 6.89 9.83
N GLN A 48 3.08 7.88 9.24
CA GLN A 48 2.77 9.15 9.90
C GLN A 48 1.87 8.93 11.13
N MET A 49 0.88 8.04 11.04
CA MET A 49 0.02 7.68 12.18
C MET A 49 0.83 7.02 13.30
N GLN A 50 1.77 6.12 12.97
CA GLN A 50 2.66 5.52 13.96
C GLN A 50 3.62 6.53 14.59
N ALA A 51 4.19 7.44 13.80
CA ALA A 51 5.07 8.49 14.28
C ALA A 51 4.36 9.43 15.25
N LYS A 52 3.12 9.86 14.93
CA LYS A 52 2.28 10.65 15.85
C LYS A 52 2.00 9.93 17.16
N LYS A 53 1.74 8.62 17.11
CA LYS A 53 1.53 7.81 18.32
C LYS A 53 2.80 7.75 19.19
N LYS A 54 3.97 7.58 18.57
CA LYS A 54 5.27 7.52 19.28
C LYS A 54 5.72 8.86 19.85
N ALA A 55 5.40 9.98 19.21
CA ALA A 55 5.73 11.32 19.71
C ALA A 55 4.82 11.78 20.87
N SER A 56 3.75 11.02 21.16
CA SER A 56 2.78 11.32 22.22
C SER A 56 2.95 10.41 23.45
N THR A 57 4.06 9.67 23.54
CA THR A 57 4.41 8.78 24.67
C THR A 57 5.69 9.27 25.31
#